data_AF-A0A8H9ZC97-F1
#
_entry.id   AF-A0A8H9ZC97-F1
#
_cell.length_a   1.000
_cell.length_b   1.000
_cell.length_c   1.000
_cell.angle_alpha   90.00
_cell.angle_beta   90.00
_cell.angle_gamma   90.00
#
_symmetry.space_group_name_H-M   'P 1'
#
loop_
_entity.id
_entity.type
_entity.pdbx_description
1 polymer ?
#
loop_
_entity_poly.entity_id
_entity_poly.type
_entity_poly.pdbx_seq_one_letter_code
_entity_poly.pdbx_strand_id
1 'polypeptide(L)'
;MKLLSSLALSTLLGFVASPLLAAEEQPGLTGCAAKRQAISEQIEQARAHGNSDQQAGLEKALSEVTEHCTDAGLRKEREQKVLDARHEVNQRTKDLDKAMKKGDAEKINKRKDKLAEAKKELQEAVDELER
;
A
#
# COMPACT_ATOMS: atom_id res chain seq x y z
N MET A 1 24.89 -21.63 -72.52
CA MET A 1 24.94 -22.65 -71.44
C MET A 1 26.20 -22.38 -70.62
N LYS A 2 26.06 -21.96 -69.36
CA LYS A 2 27.17 -21.80 -68.40
C LYS A 2 26.70 -22.39 -67.06
N LEU A 3 27.46 -23.37 -66.58
CA LEU A 3 27.30 -24.06 -65.29
C LEU A 3 28.28 -23.44 -64.30
N LEU A 4 27.80 -23.08 -63.10
CA LEU A 4 28.57 -22.85 -61.87
C LEU A 4 27.60 -23.25 -60.73
N SER A 5 27.65 -24.46 -60.17
CA SER A 5 28.59 -25.01 -59.18
C SER A 5 28.67 -24.23 -57.85
N SER A 6 28.14 -24.89 -56.81
CA SER A 6 28.60 -24.94 -55.41
C SER A 6 28.58 -23.65 -54.57
N LEU A 7 27.83 -23.65 -53.46
CA LEU A 7 28.33 -23.95 -52.10
C LEU A 7 27.27 -23.53 -51.05
N ALA A 8 27.08 -24.39 -50.05
CA ALA A 8 26.26 -24.18 -48.87
C ALA A 8 26.72 -22.98 -48.01
N LEU A 9 25.79 -22.31 -47.29
CA LEU A 9 25.91 -22.05 -45.84
C LEU A 9 24.70 -21.32 -45.25
N SER A 10 24.19 -21.89 -44.15
CA SER A 10 23.64 -21.22 -42.96
C SER A 10 22.40 -20.32 -43.04
N THR A 11 21.36 -20.74 -42.31
CA THR A 11 20.92 -20.00 -41.10
C THR A 11 20.02 -20.88 -40.24
N LEU A 12 20.62 -21.51 -39.23
CA LEU A 12 19.93 -22.04 -38.05
C LEU A 12 19.45 -20.85 -37.21
N LEU A 13 18.15 -20.54 -37.21
CA LEU A 13 17.54 -19.69 -36.19
C LEU A 13 17.21 -20.57 -34.96
N GLY A 14 18.21 -20.77 -34.11
CA GLY A 14 18.00 -21.33 -32.78
C GLY A 14 17.37 -20.28 -31.87
N PHE A 15 16.11 -20.48 -31.53
CA PHE A 15 15.37 -19.70 -30.54
C PHE A 15 16.10 -19.84 -29.19
N VAL A 16 16.80 -18.80 -28.75
CA VAL A 16 17.39 -18.77 -27.40
C VAL A 16 16.24 -18.64 -26.40
N ALA A 17 15.91 -19.73 -25.74
CA ALA A 17 15.05 -19.72 -24.58
C ALA A 17 15.80 -19.01 -23.44
N SER A 18 15.53 -17.73 -23.25
CA SER A 18 15.94 -17.01 -22.05
C SER A 18 15.31 -17.71 -20.84
N PRO A 19 16.07 -18.07 -19.79
CA PRO A 19 15.48 -18.52 -18.56
C PRO A 19 14.70 -17.35 -17.97
N LEU A 20 13.38 -17.48 -17.95
CA LEU A 20 12.48 -16.62 -17.18
C LEU A 20 12.89 -16.83 -15.72
N LEU A 21 13.66 -15.89 -15.17
CA LEU A 21 13.89 -15.85 -13.73
C LEU A 21 12.52 -15.65 -13.09
N ALA A 22 12.01 -16.72 -12.48
CA ALA A 22 10.94 -16.61 -11.51
C ALA A 22 11.48 -15.70 -10.40
N ALA A 23 10.98 -14.47 -10.35
CA ALA A 23 11.07 -13.66 -9.15
C ALA A 23 10.26 -14.43 -8.10
N GLU A 24 10.93 -15.21 -7.26
CA GLU A 24 10.33 -15.64 -6.01
C GLU A 24 9.97 -14.35 -5.27
N GLU A 25 8.68 -14.07 -5.14
CA GLU A 25 8.15 -13.14 -4.15
C GLU A 25 8.61 -13.67 -2.79
N GLN A 26 9.79 -13.22 -2.35
CA GLN A 26 10.19 -13.39 -0.97
C GLN A 26 9.04 -12.83 -0.14
N PRO A 27 8.50 -13.59 0.84
CA PRO A 27 7.43 -13.08 1.68
C PRO A 27 7.92 -11.77 2.28
N GLY A 28 7.31 -10.66 1.85
CA GLY A 28 7.69 -9.34 2.31
C GLY A 28 7.56 -9.29 3.82
N LEU A 29 8.42 -8.50 4.48
CA LEU A 29 8.30 -8.27 5.91
C LEU A 29 6.87 -7.76 6.21
N THR A 30 6.25 -8.28 7.28
CA THR A 30 4.94 -7.83 7.77
C THR A 30 5.04 -7.30 9.21
N GLY A 31 3.94 -6.71 9.70
CA GLY A 31 3.83 -6.27 11.10
C GLY A 31 4.97 -5.34 11.56
N CYS A 32 5.49 -5.59 12.75
CA CYS A 32 6.55 -4.79 13.36
C CYS A 32 7.87 -4.86 12.58
N ALA A 33 8.17 -5.99 11.92
CA ALA A 33 9.36 -6.11 11.09
C ALA A 33 9.29 -5.16 9.89
N ALA A 34 8.15 -5.12 9.20
CA ALA A 34 7.90 -4.17 8.11
C ALA A 34 8.01 -2.72 8.58
N LYS A 35 7.42 -2.41 9.74
CA LYS A 35 7.43 -1.06 10.32
C LYS A 35 8.85 -0.60 10.64
N ARG A 36 9.69 -1.46 11.22
CA ARG A 36 11.11 -1.15 11.48
C ARG A 36 11.86 -0.90 10.17
N GLN A 37 11.68 -1.78 9.19
CA GLN A 37 12.33 -1.64 7.89
C GLN A 37 11.96 -0.31 7.20
N ALA A 38 10.68 0.05 7.19
CA ALA A 38 10.21 1.31 6.61
C ALA A 38 10.79 2.55 7.33
N ILE A 39 11.00 2.49 8.64
CA ILE A 39 11.66 3.58 9.38
C ILE A 39 13.16 3.63 9.05
N SER A 40 13.84 2.48 8.99
CA SER A 40 15.26 2.41 8.60
C SER A 40 15.50 2.97 7.20
N GLU A 41 14.62 2.68 6.24
CA GLU A 41 14.70 3.25 4.89
C GLU A 41 14.52 4.78 4.90
N GLN A 42 13.60 5.29 5.71
CA GLN A 42 13.42 6.74 5.88
C GLN A 42 14.63 7.40 6.56
N ILE A 43 15.31 6.72 7.49
CA ILE A 43 16.55 7.20 8.11
C ILE A 43 17.64 7.36 7.05
N GLU A 44 17.83 6.36 6.18
CA GLU A 44 18.82 6.44 5.11
C GLU A 44 18.50 7.55 4.11
N GLN A 45 17.21 7.76 3.79
CA GLN A 45 16.77 8.90 2.98
C GLN A 45 17.08 10.23 3.66
N ALA A 46 16.70 10.40 4.94
CA ALA A 46 16.96 11.62 5.70
C ALA A 46 18.47 11.93 5.78
N ARG A 47 19.30 10.90 5.99
CA ARG A 47 20.77 10.99 5.97
C ARG A 47 21.28 11.45 4.61
N ALA A 48 20.82 10.83 3.52
CA ALA A 48 21.24 11.18 2.16
C ALA A 48 20.91 12.62 1.78
N HIS A 49 19.82 13.17 2.34
CA HIS A 49 19.40 14.56 2.13
C HIS A 49 19.98 15.56 3.14
N GLY A 50 20.75 15.11 4.14
CA GLY A 50 21.32 15.98 5.17
C GLY A 50 20.28 16.52 6.16
N ASN A 51 19.12 15.89 6.28
CA ASN A 51 18.03 16.30 7.16
C ASN A 51 18.25 15.75 8.59
N SER A 52 19.19 16.33 9.34
CA SER A 52 19.59 15.84 10.67
C SER A 52 18.44 15.75 11.68
N ASP A 53 17.54 16.74 11.69
CA ASP A 53 16.43 16.77 12.64
C ASP A 53 15.40 15.65 12.36
N GLN A 54 15.12 15.42 11.07
CA GLN A 54 14.27 14.33 10.63
C GLN A 54 14.90 12.98 10.98
N GLN A 55 16.20 12.82 10.71
CA GLN A 55 16.95 11.61 11.05
C GLN A 55 16.85 11.31 12.56
N ALA A 56 17.12 12.30 13.42
CA ALA A 56 17.04 12.12 14.87
C ALA A 56 15.64 11.71 15.35
N GLY A 57 14.59 12.30 14.75
CA GLY A 57 13.21 11.91 15.02
C GLY A 57 12.89 10.48 14.59
N LEU A 58 13.38 10.06 13.43
CA LEU A 58 13.19 8.70 12.90
C LEU A 58 13.99 7.66 13.71
N GLU A 59 15.22 7.97 14.14
CA GLU A 59 16.02 7.10 15.01
C GLU A 59 15.32 6.87 16.35
N LYS A 60 14.73 7.93 16.93
CA LYS A 60 13.88 7.79 18.13
C LYS A 60 12.68 6.89 17.84
N ALA A 61 11.97 7.11 16.73
CA ALA A 61 10.83 6.27 16.35
C ALA A 61 11.23 4.81 16.13
N LEU A 62 12.41 4.55 15.57
CA LEU A 62 12.95 3.21 15.39
C LEU A 62 13.21 2.52 16.74
N SER A 63 13.77 3.25 17.72
CA SER A 63 13.97 2.72 19.09
C SER A 63 12.63 2.34 19.72
N GLU A 64 11.66 3.24 19.68
CA GLU A 64 10.32 3.02 20.23
C GLU A 64 9.63 1.81 19.59
N VAL A 65 9.70 1.68 18.26
CA VAL A 65 9.15 0.50 17.56
C VAL A 65 9.93 -0.76 17.91
N THR A 66 11.25 -0.67 18.09
CA THR A 66 12.06 -1.83 18.48
C THR A 66 11.74 -2.31 19.88
N GLU A 67 11.46 -1.40 20.81
CA GLU A 67 11.19 -1.71 22.22
C GLU A 67 9.73 -2.06 22.50
N HIS A 68 8.78 -1.47 21.77
CA HIS A 68 7.36 -1.52 22.14
C HIS A 68 6.44 -2.08 21.07
N CYS A 69 6.90 -2.24 19.82
CA CYS A 69 6.03 -2.80 18.79
C CYS A 69 5.78 -4.28 19.04
N THR A 70 4.51 -4.64 19.06
CA THR A 70 4.05 -6.03 19.04
C THR A 70 3.05 -6.19 17.91
N ASP A 71 3.09 -7.32 17.20
CA ASP A 71 2.15 -7.58 16.10
C ASP A 71 0.69 -7.64 16.61
N ALA A 72 0.49 -8.13 17.85
CA ALA A 72 -0.81 -8.07 18.52
C ALA A 72 -1.28 -6.62 18.77
N GLY A 73 -0.37 -5.73 19.18
CA GLY A 73 -0.66 -4.31 19.34
C GLY A 73 -1.03 -3.64 18.02
N LEU A 74 -0.29 -3.91 16.94
CA LEU A 74 -0.60 -3.41 15.60
C LEU A 74 -1.96 -3.91 15.11
N ARG A 75 -2.26 -5.20 15.29
CA ARG A 75 -3.56 -5.77 14.93
C ARG A 75 -4.69 -5.09 15.69
N LYS A 76 -4.54 -4.89 16.99
CA LYS A 76 -5.53 -4.17 17.82
C LYS A 76 -5.73 -2.73 17.36
N GLU A 77 -4.67 -2.02 17.00
CA GLU A 77 -4.76 -0.66 16.45
C GLU A 77 -5.60 -0.65 15.16
N ARG A 78 -5.35 -1.59 14.25
CA ARG A 78 -6.11 -1.72 12.99
C ARG A 78 -7.56 -2.12 13.21
N GLU A 79 -7.83 -3.04 14.15
CA GLU A 79 -9.19 -3.39 14.56
C GLU A 79 -9.94 -2.15 15.06
N GLN A 80 -9.28 -1.30 15.86
CA GLN A 80 -9.87 -0.05 16.32
C GLN A 80 -10.17 0.91 15.16
N LYS A 81 -9.24 1.07 14.20
CA LYS A 81 -9.49 1.89 13.00
C LYS A 81 -10.72 1.41 12.21
N VAL A 82 -10.90 0.09 12.07
CA VAL A 82 -12.09 -0.48 11.43
C VAL A 82 -13.37 -0.12 12.20
N LEU A 83 -13.34 -0.21 13.53
CA LEU A 83 -14.49 0.16 14.37
C LEU A 83 -14.85 1.64 14.21
N ASP A 84 -13.85 2.52 14.23
CA ASP A 84 -14.02 3.97 14.07
C ASP A 84 -14.56 4.31 12.68
N ALA A 85 -14.02 3.70 11.62
CA ALA A 85 -14.51 3.90 10.26
C ALA A 85 -15.96 3.38 10.07
N ARG A 86 -16.32 2.24 10.69
CA ARG A 86 -17.72 1.77 10.71
C ARG A 86 -18.65 2.77 11.40
N HIS A 87 -18.18 3.37 12.49
CA HIS A 87 -18.94 4.39 13.20
C HIS A 87 -19.16 5.62 12.31
N GLU A 88 -18.12 6.08 11.61
CA GLU A 88 -18.20 7.21 10.67
C GLU A 88 -19.19 6.93 9.53
N VAL A 89 -19.15 5.74 8.91
CA VAL A 89 -20.14 5.33 7.90
C VAL A 89 -21.57 5.41 8.45
N ASN A 90 -21.78 4.97 9.69
CA ASN A 90 -23.09 5.05 10.34
C ASN A 90 -23.53 6.51 10.53
N GLN A 91 -22.64 7.38 11.01
CA GLN A 91 -22.92 8.81 11.17
C GLN A 91 -23.27 9.48 9.84
N ARG A 92 -22.46 9.24 8.79
CA ARG A 92 -22.69 9.81 7.45
C ARG A 92 -23.98 9.33 6.81
N THR A 93 -24.35 8.06 7.06
CA THR A 93 -25.65 7.52 6.63
C THR A 93 -26.81 8.27 7.29
N LYS A 94 -26.73 8.52 8.60
CA LYS A 94 -27.74 9.31 9.34
C LYS A 94 -27.81 10.75 8.87
N ASP A 95 -26.67 11.38 8.57
CA ASP A 95 -26.63 12.74 8.05
C ASP A 95 -27.26 12.86 6.66
N LEU A 96 -27.04 11.86 5.80
CA LEU A 96 -27.68 11.78 4.49
C LEU A 96 -29.20 11.61 4.62
N ASP A 97 -29.68 10.71 5.47
CA ASP A 97 -31.12 10.52 5.73
C ASP A 97 -31.79 11.82 6.22
N LYS A 98 -31.15 12.54 7.14
CA LYS A 98 -31.63 13.86 7.59
C LYS A 98 -31.68 14.88 6.45
N ALA A 99 -30.70 14.89 5.55
CA ALA A 99 -30.70 15.78 4.39
C ALA A 99 -31.79 15.41 3.39
N MET A 100 -32.01 14.12 3.14
CA MET A 100 -33.08 13.61 2.28
C MET A 100 -34.47 14.03 2.79
N LYS A 101 -34.71 13.93 4.10
CA LYS A 101 -35.96 14.39 4.73
C LYS A 101 -36.22 15.88 4.60
N LYS A 102 -35.15 16.69 4.52
CA LYS A 102 -35.25 18.15 4.35
C LYS A 102 -35.39 18.58 2.88
N GLY A 103 -35.09 17.71 1.92
CA GLY A 103 -35.25 17.98 0.49
C GLY A 103 -34.24 18.95 -0.12
N ASP A 104 -33.14 19.27 0.58
CA ASP A 104 -32.10 20.17 0.08
C ASP A 104 -31.13 19.39 -0.85
N ALA A 105 -31.31 19.54 -2.16
CA ALA A 105 -30.58 18.78 -3.17
C ALA A 105 -29.05 18.97 -3.09
N GLU A 106 -28.58 20.19 -2.80
CA GLU A 106 -27.16 20.47 -2.65
C GLU A 106 -26.58 19.73 -1.44
N LYS A 107 -27.26 19.81 -0.29
CA LYS A 107 -26.83 19.09 0.91
C LYS A 107 -26.89 17.58 0.72
N ILE A 108 -27.90 17.06 0.02
CA ILE A 108 -28.02 15.63 -0.26
C ILE A 108 -26.81 15.16 -1.06
N ASN A 109 -26.42 15.84 -2.13
CA ASN A 109 -25.27 15.47 -2.94
C ASN A 109 -23.97 15.50 -2.12
N LYS A 110 -23.73 16.60 -1.39
CA LYS A 110 -22.55 16.71 -0.50
C LYS A 110 -22.49 15.60 0.57
N ARG A 111 -23.64 15.13 1.06
CA ARG A 111 -23.70 14.04 2.05
C ARG A 111 -23.52 12.66 1.42
N LYS A 112 -23.92 12.45 0.16
CA LYS A 112 -23.59 11.24 -0.60
C LYS A 112 -22.08 11.10 -0.80
N ASP A 113 -21.41 12.18 -1.19
CA ASP A 113 -19.96 12.17 -1.42
C ASP A 113 -19.21 11.81 -0.13
N LYS A 114 -19.54 12.48 0.99
CA LYS A 114 -18.98 12.15 2.30
C LYS A 114 -19.24 10.72 2.76
N LEU A 115 -20.41 10.17 2.43
CA LEU A 115 -20.71 8.77 2.74
C LEU A 115 -19.88 7.83 1.88
N ALA A 116 -19.62 8.18 0.62
CA ALA A 116 -18.75 7.40 -0.25
C ALA A 116 -17.29 7.44 0.24
N GLU A 117 -16.79 8.60 0.65
CA GLU A 117 -15.47 8.76 1.28
C GLU A 117 -15.35 7.89 2.53
N ALA A 118 -16.29 7.99 3.47
CA ALA A 118 -16.27 7.17 4.69
C ALA A 118 -16.32 5.66 4.42
N LYS A 119 -17.04 5.24 3.37
CA LYS A 119 -17.07 3.82 2.94
C LYS A 119 -15.74 3.38 2.36
N LYS A 120 -15.05 4.26 1.63
CA LYS A 120 -13.71 4.01 1.10
C LYS A 120 -12.69 3.87 2.24
N GLU A 121 -12.72 4.78 3.21
CA GLU A 121 -11.86 4.70 4.41
C GLU A 121 -12.12 3.42 5.22
N LEU A 122 -13.39 2.99 5.33
CA LEU A 122 -13.71 1.70 5.94
C LEU A 122 -13.09 0.53 5.18
N GLN A 123 -13.16 0.54 3.84
CA GLN A 123 -12.54 -0.51 3.04
C GLN A 123 -11.03 -0.54 3.24
N GLU A 124 -10.37 0.62 3.17
CA GLU A 124 -8.93 0.73 3.39
C GLU A 124 -8.52 0.23 4.79
N ALA A 125 -9.31 0.55 5.83
CA ALA A 125 -9.05 0.05 7.18
C ALA A 125 -9.22 -1.47 7.30
N VAL A 126 -10.19 -2.06 6.59
CA VAL A 126 -10.38 -3.52 6.54
C VAL A 126 -9.22 -4.18 5.81
N ASP A 127 -8.82 -3.64 4.66
CA ASP A 127 -7.67 -4.14 3.90
C ASP A 127 -6.37 -4.03 4.72
N GLU A 128 -6.19 -2.96 5.50
CA GLU A 128 -5.05 -2.79 6.40
C GLU A 128 -5.06 -3.83 7.53
N LEU A 129 -6.23 -4.16 8.08
CA LEU A 129 -6.38 -5.17 9.13
C LEU A 129 -5.99 -6.58 8.66
N GLU A 130 -6.23 -6.90 7.40
CA GLU A 130 -5.95 -8.22 6.81
C GLU A 130 -4.49 -8.42 6.37
N ARG A 131 -3.68 -7.36 6.39
CA ARG A 131 -2.30 -7.34 5.89
C ARG A 131 -1.24 -7.68 6.95
#